data_AF-A0A1Q6Z6T3-F1
#
_entry.id   AF-A0A1Q6Z6T3-F1
#
_cell.length_a   1.000
_cell.length_b   1.000
_cell.length_c   1.000
_cell.angle_alpha   90.00
_cell.angle_beta   90.00
_cell.angle_gamma   90.00
#
_symmetry.space_group_name_H-M   'P 1'
#
loop_
_entity.id
_entity.type
_entity.pdbx_description
1 polymer ?
#
loop_
_entity_poly.entity_id
_entity_poly.type
_entity_poly.pdbx_seq_one_letter_code
_entity_poly.pdbx_strand_id
1 'polypeptide(L)'
;MEVIQTLIVCEKPDAAARVARALDEDGDPHKINARGVPYYEARRRQETIIVCSALGHLYSIDSKGRTPHRYYPIWDYRWEPKHLIDKKSARLNRWIQTISSLARNADRFINGCDYDPEGSLIGYTILRYACSGAHAKAQRMKFSTMTEKELQTAYGTALPQLDYSQVEAGRCRHELDWLYGINLSRLLTESALKQNRGYSTLSSGRVQGPTLKFVVQREEEIQCFTPTPFWTIDATIQHQGQTYPLEYTKEKVPTLAEATQISVDCKNALLEVANIETQTIQQPPPYPFDLSTLQSEAYRHFGYTPSRTLALAERLYLDALISYPRTSSQKLPPDVGYSEILRGIAARAEYRSLVSKLTNRTSLRPNQGPGQDSAHPAIYPTGESPKRRLLHPEANLLDLIIKRFMATFAESSLLETTKLILRKDQHSFFLKGSKLLKDGWIEFYHPYGSEDDQKLPDLRLGDKVPIKKIDALERFTEPPSRYNPSSLLRKMEQQNIGTKATRAEIIEILYRRGYIKDIRIQATPVAAKIISILDRYCPMITDSGFTSQVESQMEEIRSGSATRRGVLGSTLERLRPIMLQLISKEEALGSQLAEAVATQRKSNVTLDHPCPSCGSSLMIIRSRASGKGDA
;
A
#
# COMPACT_ATOMS: atom_id res chain seq x y z
N MET A 1 36.08 -6.20 37.15
CA MET A 1 35.57 -5.18 36.23
C MET A 1 34.10 -5.47 36.04
N GLU A 2 33.23 -4.48 36.19
CA GLU A 2 31.78 -4.63 36.06
C GLU A 2 31.42 -5.04 34.64
N VAL A 3 30.66 -6.14 34.49
CA VAL A 3 30.10 -6.55 33.21
C VAL A 3 28.94 -5.62 32.92
N ILE A 4 29.06 -4.78 31.89
CA ILE A 4 27.98 -3.86 31.48
C ILE A 4 26.82 -4.70 30.95
N GLN A 5 25.61 -4.45 31.43
CA GLN A 5 24.40 -5.03 30.89
C GLN A 5 23.65 -4.03 29.99
N THR A 6 23.49 -4.39 28.72
CA THR A 6 22.72 -3.58 27.76
C THR A 6 21.38 -4.23 27.47
N LEU A 7 20.29 -3.46 27.58
CA LEU A 7 18.96 -3.87 27.14
C LEU A 7 18.63 -3.27 25.77
N ILE A 8 18.43 -4.13 24.78
CA ILE A 8 17.93 -3.78 23.44
C ILE A 8 16.46 -4.18 23.34
N VAL A 9 15.61 -3.22 22.98
CA VAL A 9 14.19 -3.45 22.71
C VAL A 9 13.96 -3.44 21.20
N CYS A 10 13.54 -4.57 20.64
CA CYS A 10 13.15 -4.72 19.24
C CYS A 10 11.62 -4.78 19.08
N GLU A 11 11.11 -4.57 17.87
CA GLU A 11 9.65 -4.54 17.64
C GLU A 11 9.01 -5.94 17.64
N LYS A 12 9.68 -6.92 17.02
CA LYS A 12 9.15 -8.26 16.74
C LYS A 12 10.10 -9.35 17.27
N PRO A 13 9.57 -10.54 17.64
CA PRO A 13 10.39 -11.65 18.15
C PRO A 13 11.50 -12.10 17.20
N ASP A 14 11.21 -12.15 15.90
CA ASP A 14 12.18 -12.58 14.89
C ASP A 14 13.31 -11.55 14.72
N ALA A 15 12.98 -10.25 14.82
CA ALA A 15 13.97 -9.18 14.85
C ALA A 15 14.88 -9.30 16.08
N ALA A 16 14.30 -9.52 17.28
CA ALA A 16 15.09 -9.71 18.50
C ALA A 16 16.02 -10.93 18.40
N ALA A 17 15.55 -12.04 17.85
CA ALA A 17 16.37 -13.24 17.65
C ALA A 17 17.56 -12.97 16.72
N ARG A 18 17.33 -12.21 15.63
CA ARG A 18 18.39 -11.84 14.69
C ARG A 18 19.38 -10.85 15.25
N VAL A 19 18.90 -9.81 15.93
CA VAL A 19 19.77 -8.84 16.61
C VAL A 19 20.62 -9.55 17.65
N ALA A 20 20.04 -10.43 18.46
CA ALA A 20 20.80 -11.22 19.42
C ALA A 20 21.87 -12.08 18.75
N ARG A 21 21.50 -12.81 17.69
CA ARG A 21 22.44 -13.67 16.96
C ARG A 21 23.57 -12.88 16.32
N ALA A 22 23.28 -11.73 15.72
CA ALA A 22 24.27 -10.90 15.06
C ALA A 22 25.25 -10.25 16.05
N LEU A 23 24.84 -10.02 17.29
CA LEU A 23 25.64 -9.35 18.31
C LEU A 23 26.38 -10.32 19.25
N ASP A 24 26.03 -11.59 19.23
CA ASP A 24 26.70 -12.65 19.98
C ASP A 24 28.02 -13.04 19.30
N GLU A 25 29.11 -13.15 20.07
CA GLU A 25 30.44 -13.48 19.52
C GLU A 25 30.51 -14.89 18.91
N ASP A 26 29.77 -15.84 19.47
CA ASP A 26 29.72 -17.22 18.99
C ASP A 26 28.57 -17.44 17.99
N GLY A 27 27.73 -16.42 17.77
CA GLY A 27 26.54 -16.49 16.92
C GLY A 27 25.44 -17.40 17.47
N ASP A 28 25.47 -17.73 18.76
CA ASP A 28 24.53 -18.64 19.43
C ASP A 28 24.02 -18.06 20.77
N PRO A 29 23.19 -16.99 20.72
CA PRO A 29 22.71 -16.34 21.92
C PRO A 29 21.79 -17.26 22.74
N HIS A 30 21.91 -17.21 24.06
CA HIS A 30 21.09 -18.01 24.96
C HIS A 30 19.66 -17.49 25.01
N LYS A 31 18.71 -18.32 24.54
CA LYS A 31 17.28 -18.00 24.58
C LYS A 31 16.68 -18.32 25.94
N ILE A 32 16.18 -17.29 26.63
CA ILE A 32 15.57 -17.41 27.95
C ILE A 32 14.07 -17.11 27.86
N ASN A 33 13.27 -17.75 28.72
CA ASN A 33 11.84 -17.51 28.80
C ASN A 33 11.46 -17.05 30.22
N ALA A 34 10.91 -15.84 30.31
CA ALA A 34 10.35 -15.31 31.55
C ALA A 34 8.86 -15.04 31.37
N ARG A 35 8.01 -15.62 32.22
CA ARG A 35 6.55 -15.43 32.18
C ARG A 35 5.89 -15.78 30.83
N GLY A 36 6.49 -16.70 30.06
CA GLY A 36 6.03 -17.05 28.71
C GLY A 36 6.45 -16.05 27.62
N VAL A 37 7.39 -15.15 27.93
CA VAL A 37 7.95 -14.15 27.03
C VAL A 37 9.41 -14.53 26.73
N PRO A 38 9.76 -14.85 25.48
CA PRO A 38 11.15 -15.12 25.11
C PRO A 38 11.96 -13.83 25.04
N TYR A 39 13.20 -13.89 25.49
CA TYR A 39 14.26 -12.92 25.24
C TYR A 39 15.58 -13.66 25.05
N TYR A 40 16.61 -12.94 24.64
CA TYR A 40 17.91 -13.52 24.32
C TYR A 40 19.00 -12.82 25.11
N GLU A 41 19.98 -13.59 25.56
CA GLU A 41 21.22 -13.10 26.15
C GLU A 41 22.36 -13.40 25.17
N ALA A 42 22.98 -12.35 24.64
CA ALA A 42 24.14 -12.43 23.77
C ALA A 42 25.39 -11.97 24.52
N ARG A 43 26.50 -12.67 24.35
CA ARG A 43 27.78 -12.34 24.97
C ARG A 43 28.68 -11.67 23.94
N ARG A 44 29.21 -10.50 24.33
CA ARG A 44 30.12 -9.75 23.47
C ARG A 44 31.20 -9.08 24.31
N ARG A 45 32.45 -9.55 24.21
CA ARG A 45 33.59 -9.05 24.96
C ARG A 45 33.31 -9.05 26.48
N GLN A 46 33.25 -7.88 27.10
CA GLN A 46 32.96 -7.69 28.53
C GLN A 46 31.54 -7.16 28.77
N GLU A 47 30.62 -7.42 27.83
CA GLU A 47 29.24 -6.94 27.85
C GLU A 47 28.26 -8.11 27.74
N THR A 48 27.19 -8.04 28.52
CA THR A 48 26.02 -8.92 28.38
C THR A 48 24.90 -8.13 27.71
N ILE A 49 24.50 -8.56 26.52
CA ILE A 49 23.46 -7.90 25.74
C ILE A 49 22.15 -8.69 25.88
N ILE A 50 21.19 -8.10 26.58
CA ILE A 50 19.82 -8.61 26.68
C ILE A 50 19.00 -8.03 25.53
N VAL A 51 18.52 -8.89 24.65
CA VAL A 51 17.65 -8.51 23.53
C VAL A 51 16.26 -9.05 23.76
N CYS A 52 15.29 -8.16 23.91
CA CYS A 52 13.88 -8.52 24.03
C CYS A 52 13.07 -7.95 22.88
N SER A 53 11.90 -8.55 22.62
CA SER A 53 10.97 -8.00 21.65
C SER A 53 9.72 -7.48 22.31
N ALA A 54 9.17 -6.42 21.72
CA ALA A 54 7.78 -6.09 21.83
C ALA A 54 6.92 -7.08 20.99
N LEU A 55 5.66 -6.70 20.79
CA LEU A 55 4.74 -7.30 19.82
C LEU A 55 4.03 -6.16 19.09
N GLY A 56 4.84 -5.21 18.58
CA GLY A 56 4.38 -3.88 18.20
C GLY A 56 4.06 -3.00 19.43
N HIS A 57 3.07 -2.10 19.29
CA HIS A 57 2.66 -1.16 20.34
C HIS A 57 2.17 -1.85 21.64
N LEU A 58 2.90 -1.65 22.74
CA LEU A 58 2.49 -2.07 24.09
C LEU A 58 1.69 -0.99 24.84
N TYR A 59 1.80 0.26 24.40
CA TYR A 59 1.09 1.41 24.92
C TYR A 59 0.25 2.03 23.81
N SER A 60 -0.89 2.61 24.19
CA SER A 60 -1.79 3.31 23.27
C SER A 60 -2.43 4.47 24.01
N ILE A 61 -3.07 5.37 23.27
CA ILE A 61 -3.78 6.51 23.84
C ILE A 61 -5.16 6.06 24.32
N ASP A 62 -5.56 6.52 25.51
CA ASP A 62 -6.89 6.38 26.07
C ASP A 62 -7.33 7.64 26.82
N SER A 63 -8.62 7.74 27.11
CA SER A 63 -9.21 8.84 27.86
C SER A 63 -8.62 8.95 29.26
N LYS A 64 -8.41 10.19 29.72
CA LYS A 64 -7.94 10.44 31.08
C LYS A 64 -9.09 10.27 32.08
N GLY A 65 -8.90 9.40 33.08
CA GLY A 65 -9.90 9.13 34.12
C GLY A 65 -10.87 8.00 33.77
N ARG A 66 -11.94 7.84 34.56
CA ARG A 66 -13.00 6.84 34.31
C ARG A 66 -14.14 7.46 33.51
N THR A 67 -13.91 7.70 32.23
CA THR A 67 -14.96 8.18 31.32
C THR A 67 -15.84 7.00 30.89
N PRO A 68 -17.18 7.07 31.01
CA PRO A 68 -18.05 6.00 30.51
C PRO A 68 -17.79 5.70 29.04
N HIS A 69 -17.86 4.42 28.65
CA HIS A 69 -17.51 3.99 27.29
C HIS A 69 -18.30 4.70 26.18
N ARG A 70 -19.53 5.15 26.50
CA ARG A 70 -20.44 5.83 25.56
C ARG A 70 -20.34 7.36 25.59
N TYR A 71 -19.49 7.93 26.45
CA TYR A 71 -19.37 9.37 26.57
C TYR A 71 -18.54 9.96 25.42
N TYR A 72 -18.99 11.09 24.89
CA TYR A 72 -18.31 11.94 23.92
C TYR A 72 -18.86 13.38 24.06
N PRO A 73 -18.08 14.43 23.70
CA PRO A 73 -16.72 14.37 23.17
C PRO A 73 -15.66 14.18 24.26
N ILE A 74 -14.51 13.63 23.90
CA ILE A 74 -13.34 13.44 24.77
C ILE A 74 -12.17 14.24 24.22
N TRP A 75 -11.56 15.03 25.10
CA TRP A 75 -10.40 15.88 24.77
C TRP A 75 -9.17 15.54 25.61
N ASP A 76 -9.37 15.04 26.83
CA ASP A 76 -8.28 14.67 27.73
C ASP A 76 -7.89 13.21 27.54
N TYR A 77 -6.60 13.00 27.27
CA TYR A 77 -6.05 11.68 27.01
C TYR A 77 -4.69 11.48 27.68
N ARG A 78 -4.27 10.21 27.74
CA ARG A 78 -2.95 9.78 28.21
C ARG A 78 -2.55 8.49 27.52
N TRP A 79 -1.25 8.24 27.49
CA TRP A 79 -0.71 6.97 27.06
C TRP A 79 -0.86 5.95 28.19
N GLU A 80 -1.50 4.82 27.89
CA GLU A 80 -1.81 3.75 28.84
C GLU A 80 -1.37 2.39 28.28
N PRO A 81 -1.01 1.43 29.15
CA PRO A 81 -0.79 0.06 28.74
C PRO A 81 -2.00 -0.49 27.97
N LYS A 82 -1.76 -1.02 26.76
CA LYS A 82 -2.83 -1.48 25.86
C LYS A 82 -3.71 -2.58 26.47
N HIS A 83 -3.16 -3.38 27.37
CA HIS A 83 -3.90 -4.43 28.10
C HIS A 83 -4.95 -3.89 29.09
N LEU A 84 -4.84 -2.62 29.51
CA LEU A 84 -5.85 -1.95 30.34
C LEU A 84 -6.97 -1.33 29.50
N ILE A 85 -6.68 -1.02 28.24
CA ILE A 85 -7.62 -0.37 27.29
C ILE A 85 -8.46 -1.44 26.57
N ASP A 86 -7.83 -2.52 26.12
CA ASP A 86 -8.44 -3.56 25.31
C ASP A 86 -8.24 -4.95 25.92
N LYS A 87 -9.35 -5.61 26.27
CA LYS A 87 -9.36 -6.96 26.83
C LYS A 87 -8.69 -7.99 25.90
N LYS A 88 -8.75 -7.81 24.57
CA LYS A 88 -8.06 -8.71 23.62
C LYS A 88 -6.54 -8.60 23.72
N SER A 89 -6.04 -7.52 24.30
CA SER A 89 -4.62 -7.25 24.49
C SER A 89 -4.10 -7.68 25.88
N ALA A 90 -4.87 -8.44 26.67
CA ALA A 90 -4.49 -8.90 28.01
C ALA A 90 -3.10 -9.59 28.09
N ARG A 91 -2.73 -10.34 27.05
CA ARG A 91 -1.42 -11.01 26.95
C ARG A 91 -0.25 -10.03 27.03
N LEU A 92 -0.41 -8.78 26.58
CA LEU A 92 0.66 -7.77 26.54
C LEU A 92 1.13 -7.35 27.93
N ASN A 93 0.33 -7.55 28.98
CA ASN A 93 0.77 -7.31 30.36
C ASN A 93 2.03 -8.14 30.69
N ARG A 94 2.11 -9.39 30.22
CA ARG A 94 3.28 -10.25 30.46
C ARG A 94 4.54 -9.70 29.80
N TRP A 95 4.41 -9.10 28.62
CA TRP A 95 5.51 -8.42 27.93
C TRP A 95 6.00 -7.21 28.71
N ILE A 96 5.08 -6.33 29.13
CA ILE A 96 5.41 -5.14 29.91
C ILE A 96 6.13 -5.53 31.20
N GLN A 97 5.57 -6.46 31.99
CA GLN A 97 6.19 -6.90 33.24
C GLN A 97 7.57 -7.51 33.02
N THR A 98 7.77 -8.27 31.94
CA THR A 98 9.07 -8.89 31.64
C THR A 98 10.09 -7.85 31.27
N ILE A 99 9.77 -6.92 30.36
CA ILE A 99 10.65 -5.82 29.97
C ILE A 99 11.00 -4.95 31.18
N SER A 100 10.02 -4.60 32.03
CA SER A 100 10.25 -3.85 33.26
C SER A 100 11.19 -4.58 34.23
N SER A 101 11.16 -5.91 34.27
CA SER A 101 12.05 -6.71 35.11
C SER A 101 13.48 -6.68 34.57
N LEU A 102 13.65 -6.85 33.26
CA LEU A 102 14.97 -6.81 32.60
C LEU A 102 15.60 -5.42 32.73
N ALA A 103 14.80 -4.36 32.61
CA ALA A 103 15.25 -2.99 32.70
C ALA A 103 15.85 -2.60 34.07
N ARG A 104 15.55 -3.32 35.16
CA ARG A 104 16.08 -2.99 36.50
C ARG A 104 17.58 -3.26 36.63
N ASN A 105 18.09 -4.22 35.88
CA ASN A 105 19.48 -4.66 35.94
C ASN A 105 20.31 -4.12 34.76
N ALA A 106 19.71 -3.33 33.87
CA ALA A 106 20.36 -2.81 32.68
C ALA A 106 21.01 -1.44 32.93
N ASP A 107 22.28 -1.33 32.57
CA ASP A 107 23.07 -0.10 32.65
C ASP A 107 22.77 0.80 31.45
N ARG A 108 22.71 0.18 30.27
CA ARG A 108 22.55 0.83 28.95
C ARG A 108 21.28 0.36 28.25
N PHE A 109 20.65 1.27 27.51
CA PHE A 109 19.39 1.02 26.82
C PHE A 109 19.48 1.40 25.35
N ILE A 110 18.97 0.54 24.47
CA ILE A 110 18.98 0.78 23.03
C ILE A 110 17.59 0.48 22.46
N ASN A 111 17.06 1.43 21.69
CA ASN A 111 15.94 1.18 20.80
C ASN A 111 16.44 0.52 19.51
N GLY A 112 16.14 -0.77 19.38
CA GLY A 112 16.42 -1.63 18.22
C GLY A 112 15.17 -2.00 17.41
N CYS A 113 14.09 -1.22 17.49
CA CYS A 113 12.94 -1.36 16.60
C CYS A 113 13.29 -0.95 15.16
N ASP A 114 12.43 -1.26 14.19
CA ASP A 114 12.63 -0.87 12.78
C ASP A 114 12.82 0.66 12.66
N TYR A 115 13.68 1.12 11.75
CA TYR A 115 14.12 2.53 11.67
C TYR A 115 13.10 3.45 10.95
N ASP A 116 11.84 3.39 11.38
CA ASP A 116 10.77 4.28 10.90
C ASP A 116 10.10 5.03 12.06
N PRO A 117 9.19 6.01 11.80
CA PRO A 117 8.52 6.75 12.86
C PRO A 117 7.75 5.86 13.86
N GLU A 118 7.20 4.73 13.40
CA GLU A 118 6.44 3.81 14.26
C GLU A 118 7.36 3.02 15.18
N GLY A 119 8.46 2.47 14.67
CA GLY A 119 9.46 1.76 15.46
C GLY A 119 10.15 2.68 16.47
N SER A 120 10.42 3.93 16.10
CA SER A 120 10.94 4.95 17.02
C SER A 120 9.95 5.27 18.14
N LEU A 121 8.65 5.38 17.84
CA LEU A 121 7.59 5.56 18.83
C LEU A 121 7.40 4.34 19.75
N ILE A 122 7.41 3.12 19.20
CA ILE A 122 7.27 1.87 19.97
C ILE A 122 8.41 1.78 20.99
N GLY A 123 9.66 1.91 20.54
CA GLY A 123 10.81 1.86 21.44
C GLY A 123 10.77 2.96 22.49
N TYR A 124 10.43 4.20 22.09
CA TYR A 124 10.28 5.32 23.01
C TYR A 124 9.24 5.06 24.10
N THR A 125 8.03 4.60 23.76
CA THR A 125 6.96 4.40 24.74
C THR A 125 7.32 3.29 25.72
N ILE A 126 7.94 2.20 25.26
CA ILE A 126 8.42 1.12 26.12
C ILE A 126 9.50 1.64 27.07
N LEU A 127 10.52 2.31 26.55
CA LEU A 127 11.62 2.86 27.35
C LEU A 127 11.15 3.93 28.34
N ARG A 128 10.12 4.70 27.98
CA ARG A 128 9.53 5.72 28.85
C ARG A 128 8.70 5.10 29.97
N TYR A 129 7.81 4.16 29.65
CA TYR A 129 6.78 3.70 30.57
C TYR A 129 7.08 2.35 31.23
N ALA A 130 7.68 1.40 30.50
CA ALA A 130 8.03 0.08 31.05
C ALA A 130 9.41 0.09 31.71
N CYS A 131 10.35 0.90 31.23
CA CYS A 131 11.73 0.95 31.70
C CYS A 131 12.02 2.16 32.60
N SER A 132 11.05 2.60 33.42
CA SER A 132 11.22 3.66 34.43
C SER A 132 11.88 4.95 33.91
N GLY A 133 11.50 5.40 32.70
CA GLY A 133 12.04 6.62 32.12
C GLY A 133 13.39 6.48 31.40
N ALA A 134 13.88 5.26 31.16
CA ALA A 134 15.15 5.00 30.46
C ALA A 134 15.29 5.67 29.08
N HIS A 135 14.17 6.06 28.44
CA HIS A 135 14.18 6.81 27.17
C HIS A 135 15.11 8.04 27.18
N ALA A 136 15.30 8.70 28.33
CA ALA A 136 16.15 9.89 28.47
C ALA A 136 17.66 9.61 28.31
N LYS A 137 18.08 8.36 28.50
CA LYS A 137 19.48 7.90 28.37
C LYS A 137 19.65 6.80 27.31
N ALA A 138 18.63 6.57 26.49
CA ALA A 138 18.62 5.48 25.52
C ALA A 138 19.20 5.90 24.17
N GLN A 139 19.87 4.95 23.53
CA GLN A 139 20.46 5.09 22.20
C GLN A 139 19.52 4.54 21.12
N ARG A 140 19.81 4.83 19.84
CA ARG A 140 19.02 4.36 18.70
C ARG A 140 19.88 3.64 17.67
N MET A 141 19.61 2.36 17.43
CA MET A 141 20.17 1.64 16.29
C MET A 141 19.47 2.07 14.99
N LYS A 142 20.26 2.20 13.91
CA LYS A 142 19.76 2.47 12.55
C LYS A 142 20.23 1.37 11.62
N PHE A 143 19.29 0.72 10.97
CA PHE A 143 19.57 -0.30 9.97
C PHE A 143 18.43 -0.33 8.96
N SER A 144 18.76 -0.71 7.74
CA SER A 144 17.85 -0.91 6.61
C SER A 144 17.77 -2.37 6.19
N THR A 145 18.62 -3.26 6.70
CA THR A 145 18.49 -4.71 6.53
C THR A 145 18.69 -5.43 7.86
N MET A 146 18.26 -6.69 7.92
CA MET A 146 18.51 -7.59 9.04
C MET A 146 19.75 -8.48 8.83
N THR A 147 20.69 -8.04 7.98
CA THR A 147 21.96 -8.74 7.76
C THR A 147 22.87 -8.58 8.98
N GLU A 148 23.65 -9.62 9.26
CA GLU A 148 24.52 -9.64 10.45
C GLU A 148 25.52 -8.48 10.47
N LYS A 149 26.17 -8.24 9.32
CA LYS A 149 27.14 -7.14 9.11
C LYS A 149 26.53 -5.76 9.41
N GLU A 150 25.33 -5.50 8.90
CA GLU A 150 24.66 -4.22 9.13
C GLU A 150 24.21 -4.07 10.58
N LEU A 151 23.66 -5.12 11.20
CA LEU A 151 23.23 -5.08 12.60
C LEU A 151 24.42 -4.86 13.56
N GLN A 152 25.57 -5.49 13.31
CA GLN A 152 26.80 -5.26 14.07
C GLN A 152 27.30 -3.82 13.94
N THR A 153 27.24 -3.26 12.74
CA THR A 153 27.61 -1.86 12.46
C THR A 153 26.64 -0.91 13.16
N ALA A 154 25.34 -1.12 12.99
CA ALA A 154 24.26 -0.32 13.59
C ALA A 154 24.36 -0.27 15.12
N TYR A 155 24.77 -1.37 15.74
CA TYR A 155 25.03 -1.42 17.18
C TYR A 155 26.28 -0.61 17.57
N GLY A 156 27.37 -0.75 16.81
CA GLY A 156 28.63 -0.04 17.06
C GLY A 156 28.55 1.47 16.83
N THR A 157 27.69 1.91 15.90
CA THR A 157 27.49 3.32 15.53
C THR A 157 26.10 3.83 15.91
N ALA A 158 25.49 3.26 16.94
CA ALA A 158 24.17 3.68 17.42
C ALA A 158 24.17 5.18 17.76
N LEU A 159 23.05 5.86 17.51
CA LEU A 159 22.92 7.26 17.90
C LEU A 159 23.05 7.40 19.42
N PRO A 160 23.70 8.46 19.92
CA PRO A 160 23.87 8.67 21.35
C PRO A 160 22.55 8.93 22.08
N GLN A 161 21.51 9.33 21.36
CA GLN A 161 20.17 9.58 21.89
C GLN A 161 19.10 9.05 20.93
N LEU A 162 17.87 8.93 21.43
CA LEU A 162 16.71 8.66 20.58
C LEU A 162 16.50 9.77 19.54
N ASP A 163 15.93 9.39 18.41
CA ASP A 163 15.51 10.26 17.33
C ASP A 163 14.19 10.97 17.68
N TYR A 164 14.25 11.91 18.63
CA TYR A 164 13.06 12.58 19.19
C TYR A 164 12.18 13.27 18.15
N SER A 165 12.71 13.75 17.03
CA SER A 165 11.88 14.34 15.97
C SER A 165 10.95 13.31 15.32
N GLN A 166 11.42 12.08 15.12
CA GLN A 166 10.61 10.95 14.66
C GLN A 166 9.58 10.55 15.70
N VAL A 167 9.99 10.47 16.97
CA VAL A 167 9.12 10.16 18.10
C VAL A 167 7.98 11.17 18.21
N GLU A 168 8.27 12.47 18.22
CA GLU A 168 7.25 13.51 18.39
C GLU A 168 6.29 13.57 17.20
N ALA A 169 6.76 13.34 15.97
CA ALA A 169 5.89 13.21 14.80
C ALA A 169 4.97 11.98 14.91
N GLY A 170 5.51 10.81 15.30
CA GLY A 170 4.71 9.62 15.56
C GLY A 170 3.67 9.83 16.65
N ARG A 171 4.06 10.44 17.78
CA ARG A 171 3.14 10.78 18.88
C ARG A 171 2.05 11.71 18.42
N CYS A 172 2.39 12.78 17.70
CA CYS A 172 1.43 13.74 17.18
C CYS A 172 0.40 13.05 16.28
N ARG A 173 0.86 12.19 15.35
CA ARG A 173 -0.04 11.41 14.49
C ARG A 173 -1.01 10.54 15.28
N HIS A 174 -0.51 9.73 16.23
CA HIS A 174 -1.36 8.88 17.07
C HIS A 174 -2.37 9.70 17.88
N GLU A 175 -1.95 10.85 18.42
CA GLU A 175 -2.80 11.76 19.21
C GLU A 175 -3.90 12.40 18.34
N LEU A 176 -3.57 12.84 17.12
CA LEU A 176 -4.53 13.36 16.16
C LEU A 176 -5.52 12.28 15.71
N ASP A 177 -5.02 11.12 15.29
CA ASP A 177 -5.85 10.02 14.81
C ASP A 177 -6.79 9.52 15.92
N TRP A 178 -6.34 9.51 17.18
CA TRP A 178 -7.18 9.20 18.34
C TRP A 178 -8.25 10.28 18.57
N LEU A 179 -7.88 11.57 18.60
CA LEU A 179 -8.81 12.68 18.82
C LEU A 179 -9.94 12.71 17.78
N TYR A 180 -9.60 12.54 16.51
CA TYR A 180 -10.60 12.46 15.43
C TYR A 180 -11.39 11.16 15.52
N GLY A 181 -10.69 10.02 15.61
CA GLY A 181 -11.30 8.70 15.52
C GLY A 181 -12.27 8.40 16.65
N ILE A 182 -11.89 8.67 17.91
CA ILE A 182 -12.73 8.33 19.06
C ILE A 182 -14.02 9.15 19.09
N ASN A 183 -13.91 10.45 18.82
CA ASN A 183 -15.04 11.38 18.87
C ASN A 183 -16.04 11.10 17.76
N LEU A 184 -15.57 10.95 16.51
CA LEU A 184 -16.44 10.66 15.38
C LEU A 184 -17.06 9.27 15.47
N SER A 185 -16.27 8.24 15.80
CA SER A 185 -16.77 6.87 15.86
C SER A 185 -17.81 6.67 16.96
N ARG A 186 -17.60 7.27 18.15
CA ARG A 186 -18.60 7.23 19.23
C ARG A 186 -19.87 7.97 18.85
N LEU A 187 -19.76 9.18 18.30
CA LEU A 187 -20.92 9.93 17.84
C LEU A 187 -21.73 9.14 16.80
N LEU A 188 -21.09 8.63 15.75
CA LEU A 188 -21.77 7.89 14.68
C LEU A 188 -22.42 6.59 15.20
N THR A 189 -21.70 5.83 16.04
CA THR A 189 -22.20 4.56 16.59
C THR A 189 -23.34 4.79 17.59
N GLU A 190 -23.17 5.70 18.55
CA GLU A 190 -24.15 5.92 19.62
C GLU A 190 -25.42 6.60 19.08
N SER A 191 -25.29 7.56 18.16
CA SER A 191 -26.45 8.19 17.51
C SER A 191 -27.32 7.17 16.77
N ALA A 192 -26.72 6.25 16.01
CA ALA A 192 -27.42 5.18 15.33
C ALA A 192 -28.01 4.15 16.32
N LEU A 193 -27.28 3.84 17.40
CA LEU A 193 -27.72 2.87 18.42
C LEU A 193 -28.96 3.36 19.18
N LYS A 194 -29.06 4.65 19.50
CA LYS A 194 -30.22 5.26 20.18
C LYS A 194 -31.55 5.05 19.44
N GLN A 195 -31.50 4.77 18.13
CA GLN A 195 -32.69 4.50 17.31
C GLN A 195 -33.22 3.06 17.46
N ASN A 196 -32.56 2.20 18.26
CA ASN A 196 -32.96 0.81 18.53
C ASN A 196 -33.15 -0.08 17.28
N ARG A 197 -32.51 0.25 16.15
CA ARG A 197 -32.52 -0.57 14.91
C ARG A 197 -31.35 -1.56 14.82
N GLY A 198 -30.75 -1.89 15.97
CA GLY A 198 -29.69 -2.89 16.14
C GLY A 198 -28.26 -2.35 16.00
N TYR A 199 -27.32 -2.95 16.73
CA TYR A 199 -25.94 -2.46 16.88
C TYR A 199 -25.07 -2.61 15.63
N SER A 200 -24.53 -1.50 15.13
CA SER A 200 -23.48 -1.49 14.09
C SER A 200 -22.37 -0.56 14.54
N THR A 201 -21.11 -1.01 14.51
CA THR A 201 -19.98 -0.14 14.83
C THR A 201 -19.67 0.74 13.63
N LEU A 202 -19.94 2.03 13.74
CA LEU A 202 -19.65 3.03 12.73
C LEU A 202 -18.40 3.82 13.13
N SER A 203 -17.44 3.94 12.23
CA SER A 203 -16.20 4.66 12.45
C SER A 203 -15.84 5.53 11.25
N SER A 204 -15.28 6.68 11.55
CA SER A 204 -14.56 7.50 10.57
C SER A 204 -13.32 8.05 11.25
N GLY A 205 -12.32 8.38 10.46
CA GLY A 205 -11.07 8.94 10.93
C GLY A 205 -10.42 9.73 9.82
N ARG A 206 -9.40 10.51 10.17
CA ARG A 206 -8.72 11.47 9.30
C ARG A 206 -8.36 10.87 7.93
N VAL A 207 -7.84 9.65 7.86
CA VAL A 207 -7.51 9.02 6.56
C VAL A 207 -8.63 8.11 6.03
N GLN A 208 -9.43 7.48 6.91
CA GLN A 208 -10.52 6.60 6.49
C GLN A 208 -11.63 7.37 5.76
N GLY A 209 -11.99 8.56 6.25
CA GLY A 209 -13.01 9.44 5.67
C GLY A 209 -12.75 9.82 4.21
N PRO A 210 -11.62 10.48 3.88
CA PRO A 210 -11.33 10.89 2.50
C PRO A 210 -11.11 9.69 1.58
N THR A 211 -10.52 8.60 2.10
CA THR A 211 -10.36 7.36 1.31
C THR A 211 -11.72 6.77 0.93
N LEU A 212 -12.66 6.72 1.88
CA LEU A 212 -14.01 6.24 1.61
C LEU A 212 -14.76 7.18 0.66
N LYS A 213 -14.55 8.50 0.77
CA LYS A 213 -15.11 9.49 -0.14
C LYS A 213 -14.68 9.26 -1.59
N PHE A 214 -13.42 8.92 -1.87
CA PHE A 214 -12.99 8.59 -3.24
C PHE A 214 -13.81 7.46 -3.85
N VAL A 215 -14.13 6.43 -3.06
CA VAL A 215 -14.93 5.29 -3.53
C VAL A 215 -16.39 5.71 -3.74
N VAL A 216 -16.97 6.46 -2.81
CA VAL A 216 -18.36 6.96 -2.93
C VAL A 216 -18.52 7.86 -4.15
N GLN A 217 -17.61 8.81 -4.35
CA GLN A 217 -17.64 9.70 -5.51
C GLN A 217 -17.48 8.94 -6.83
N ARG A 218 -16.63 7.90 -6.87
CA ARG A 218 -16.52 7.03 -8.04
C ARG A 218 -17.83 6.29 -8.33
N GLU A 219 -18.53 5.81 -7.31
CA GLU A 219 -19.85 5.19 -7.52
C GLU A 219 -20.91 6.21 -7.98
N GLU A 220 -20.90 7.43 -7.44
CA GLU A 220 -21.76 8.53 -7.91
C GLU A 220 -21.47 8.90 -9.37
N GLU A 221 -20.19 9.03 -9.75
CA GLU A 221 -19.75 9.23 -11.14
C GLU A 221 -20.29 8.14 -12.06
N ILE A 222 -20.23 6.88 -11.64
CA ILE A 222 -20.72 5.74 -12.42
C ILE A 222 -22.25 5.74 -12.52
N GLN A 223 -22.96 6.04 -11.43
CA GLN A 223 -24.42 6.03 -11.37
C GLN A 223 -25.06 7.18 -12.16
N CYS A 224 -24.42 8.35 -12.14
CA CYS A 224 -24.88 9.54 -12.86
C CYS A 224 -24.38 9.59 -14.31
N PHE A 225 -23.59 8.61 -14.76
CA PHE A 225 -23.05 8.56 -16.11
C PHE A 225 -24.13 8.15 -17.11
N THR A 226 -24.37 9.00 -18.10
CA THR A 226 -25.24 8.69 -19.24
C THR A 226 -24.38 8.32 -20.43
N PRO A 227 -24.39 7.05 -20.88
CA PRO A 227 -23.63 6.64 -22.05
C PRO A 227 -24.07 7.40 -23.29
N THR A 228 -23.11 7.96 -24.00
CA THR A 228 -23.32 8.63 -25.28
C THR A 228 -22.94 7.70 -26.42
N PRO A 229 -23.81 7.51 -27.43
CA PRO A 229 -23.48 6.68 -28.58
C PRO A 229 -22.39 7.36 -29.42
N PHE A 230 -21.50 6.55 -29.95
CA PHE A 230 -20.54 6.90 -30.99
C PHE A 230 -20.29 5.67 -31.86
N TRP A 231 -19.70 5.87 -33.03
CA TRP A 231 -19.40 4.78 -33.94
C TRP A 231 -17.89 4.62 -34.09
N THR A 232 -17.43 3.36 -34.08
CA THR A 232 -16.09 2.99 -34.54
C THR A 232 -16.21 2.39 -35.94
N ILE A 233 -15.19 2.61 -36.76
CA ILE A 233 -15.11 1.98 -38.09
C ILE A 233 -14.14 0.82 -37.96
N ASP A 234 -14.68 -0.38 -37.86
CA ASP A 234 -13.92 -1.61 -37.76
C ASP A 234 -13.68 -2.11 -39.18
N ALA A 235 -12.43 -1.98 -39.65
CA ALA A 235 -12.02 -2.40 -40.98
C ALA A 235 -11.01 -3.54 -40.90
N THR A 236 -10.96 -4.38 -41.93
CA THR A 236 -9.92 -5.40 -42.07
C THR A 236 -9.39 -5.43 -43.49
N ILE A 237 -8.11 -5.70 -43.64
CA ILE A 237 -7.47 -6.00 -44.93
C ILE A 237 -6.98 -7.44 -44.94
N GLN A 238 -6.85 -8.00 -46.14
CA GLN A 238 -6.26 -9.31 -46.33
C GLN A 238 -4.94 -9.17 -47.08
N HIS A 239 -3.86 -9.71 -46.53
CA HIS A 239 -2.55 -9.72 -47.16
C HIS A 239 -1.88 -11.09 -46.92
N GLN A 240 -1.41 -11.74 -48.00
CA GLN A 240 -0.79 -13.07 -47.97
C GLN A 240 -1.57 -14.13 -47.17
N GLY A 241 -2.90 -14.16 -47.34
CA GLY A 241 -3.77 -15.12 -46.65
C GLY A 241 -4.06 -14.82 -45.18
N GLN A 242 -3.48 -13.77 -44.60
CA GLN A 242 -3.74 -13.31 -43.24
C GLN A 242 -4.64 -12.07 -43.24
N THR A 243 -5.45 -11.95 -42.19
CA THR A 243 -6.37 -10.82 -41.98
C THR A 243 -5.80 -9.90 -40.93
N TYR A 244 -5.70 -8.61 -41.23
CA TYR A 244 -5.19 -7.59 -40.33
C TYR A 244 -6.30 -6.59 -40.00
N PRO A 245 -6.58 -6.33 -38.70
CA PRO A 245 -7.51 -5.28 -38.31
C PRO A 245 -6.90 -3.91 -38.57
N LEU A 246 -7.74 -2.98 -39.01
CA LEU A 246 -7.42 -1.58 -39.22
C LEU A 246 -8.23 -0.73 -38.24
N GLU A 247 -7.56 0.27 -37.67
CA GLU A 247 -8.19 1.34 -36.90
C GLU A 247 -8.41 2.54 -37.81
N TYR A 248 -9.57 3.18 -37.73
CA TYR A 248 -9.81 4.45 -38.42
C TYR A 248 -9.17 5.61 -37.65
N THR A 249 -8.60 6.59 -38.36
CA THR A 249 -7.88 7.71 -37.70
C THR A 249 -8.76 8.54 -36.77
N LYS A 250 -10.07 8.61 -37.05
CA LYS A 250 -11.07 9.19 -36.14
C LYS A 250 -11.62 8.08 -35.24
N GLU A 251 -11.04 7.95 -34.04
CA GLU A 251 -11.40 6.90 -33.06
C GLU A 251 -12.90 6.89 -32.72
N LYS A 252 -13.53 8.07 -32.63
CA LYS A 252 -14.95 8.22 -32.30
C LYS A 252 -15.66 9.04 -33.36
N VAL A 253 -16.52 8.40 -34.15
CA VAL A 253 -17.41 9.06 -35.10
C VAL A 253 -18.72 9.42 -34.39
N PRO A 254 -19.14 10.69 -34.33
CA PRO A 254 -20.24 11.12 -33.47
C PRO A 254 -21.64 10.83 -34.02
N THR A 255 -21.80 10.48 -35.30
CA THR A 255 -23.12 10.26 -35.91
C THR A 255 -23.16 9.02 -36.79
N LEU A 256 -24.32 8.33 -36.80
CA LEU A 256 -24.56 7.19 -37.68
C LEU A 256 -24.44 7.56 -39.15
N ALA A 257 -24.93 8.75 -39.53
CA ALA A 257 -24.88 9.23 -40.92
C ALA A 257 -23.43 9.33 -41.42
N GLU A 258 -22.54 9.93 -40.63
CA GLU A 258 -21.12 10.01 -40.96
C GLU A 258 -20.48 8.61 -41.00
N ALA A 259 -20.75 7.75 -40.02
CA ALA A 259 -20.17 6.40 -39.96
C ALA A 259 -20.62 5.51 -41.13
N THR A 260 -21.90 5.63 -41.51
CA THR A 260 -22.47 4.92 -42.66
C THR A 260 -21.84 5.45 -43.95
N GLN A 261 -21.69 6.77 -44.09
CA GLN A 261 -21.04 7.36 -45.26
C GLN A 261 -19.60 6.86 -45.41
N ILE A 262 -18.81 6.85 -44.35
CA ILE A 262 -17.44 6.32 -44.36
C ILE A 262 -17.44 4.84 -44.82
N SER A 263 -18.37 4.04 -44.30
CA SER A 263 -18.47 2.62 -44.66
C SER A 263 -18.84 2.41 -46.13
N VAL A 264 -19.73 3.24 -46.68
CA VAL A 264 -20.15 3.22 -48.08
C VAL A 264 -18.99 3.66 -48.99
N ASP A 265 -18.35 4.78 -48.68
CA ASP A 265 -17.25 5.35 -49.48
C ASP A 265 -16.05 4.41 -49.58
N CYS A 266 -15.82 3.63 -48.53
CA CYS A 266 -14.71 2.68 -48.46
C CYS A 266 -15.09 1.24 -48.82
N LYS A 267 -16.37 0.93 -49.12
CA LYS A 267 -16.80 -0.45 -49.38
C LYS A 267 -16.11 -1.03 -50.61
N ASN A 268 -15.43 -2.18 -50.45
CA ASN A 268 -14.62 -2.82 -51.49
C ASN A 268 -13.51 -1.91 -52.09
N ALA A 269 -13.14 -0.83 -51.39
CA ALA A 269 -12.10 0.08 -51.86
C ALA A 269 -10.71 -0.57 -51.80
N LEU A 270 -9.83 -0.12 -52.69
CA LEU A 270 -8.40 -0.33 -52.59
C LEU A 270 -7.81 0.79 -51.73
N LEU A 271 -7.28 0.44 -50.57
CA LEU A 271 -6.56 1.37 -49.72
C LEU A 271 -5.10 1.42 -50.18
N GLU A 272 -4.58 2.62 -50.42
CA GLU A 272 -3.18 2.82 -50.76
C GLU A 272 -2.37 3.09 -49.48
N VAL A 273 -1.20 2.46 -49.35
CA VAL A 273 -0.27 2.75 -48.27
C VAL A 273 0.34 4.14 -48.49
N ALA A 274 -0.25 5.12 -47.82
CA ALA A 274 0.08 6.53 -47.99
C ALA A 274 1.27 6.98 -47.13
N ASN A 275 1.47 6.35 -45.97
CA ASN A 275 2.60 6.65 -45.10
C ASN A 275 3.01 5.43 -44.26
N ILE A 276 4.30 5.33 -43.94
CA ILE A 276 4.85 4.33 -43.02
C ILE A 276 5.69 5.10 -42.00
N GLU A 277 5.17 5.27 -40.80
CA GLU A 277 5.85 5.97 -39.70
C GLU A 277 6.52 4.94 -38.83
N THR A 278 7.85 4.88 -38.87
CA THR A 278 8.63 4.01 -37.97
C THR A 278 9.41 4.89 -37.01
N GLN A 279 9.26 4.60 -35.72
CA GLN A 279 10.02 5.26 -34.66
C GLN A 279 10.64 4.22 -33.75
N THR A 280 11.89 4.46 -33.35
CA THR A 280 12.56 3.66 -32.34
C THR A 280 12.36 4.34 -30.99
N ILE A 281 11.66 3.67 -30.09
CA ILE A 281 11.45 4.11 -28.71
C ILE A 281 12.50 3.44 -27.83
N GLN A 282 13.35 4.26 -27.22
CA GLN A 282 14.26 3.80 -26.19
C GLN A 282 13.52 3.81 -24.85
N GLN A 283 13.31 2.63 -24.26
CA GLN A 283 12.66 2.53 -22.95
C GLN A 283 13.75 2.37 -21.88
N PRO A 284 13.93 3.36 -20.99
CA PRO A 284 14.93 3.26 -19.93
C PRO A 284 14.59 2.10 -19.00
N PRO A 285 15.60 1.53 -18.31
CA PRO A 285 15.36 0.52 -17.29
C PRO A 285 14.40 1.00 -16.21
N PRO A 286 13.70 0.10 -15.52
CA PRO A 286 12.85 0.49 -14.42
C PRO A 286 13.64 1.09 -13.24
N TYR A 287 12.98 1.93 -12.45
CA TYR A 287 13.52 2.38 -11.16
C TYR A 287 13.47 1.27 -10.10
N PRO A 288 14.38 1.30 -9.11
CA PRO A 288 14.27 0.48 -7.90
C PRO A 288 12.90 0.59 -7.26
N PHE A 289 12.44 -0.47 -6.62
CA PHE A 289 11.13 -0.46 -5.97
C PHE A 289 11.12 0.46 -4.75
N ASP A 290 10.15 1.37 -4.69
CA ASP A 290 9.55 1.79 -3.43
C ASP A 290 8.41 0.82 -3.05
N LEU A 291 7.78 1.02 -1.89
CA LEU A 291 6.69 0.15 -1.44
C LEU A 291 5.48 0.20 -2.37
N SER A 292 5.10 1.39 -2.85
CA SER A 292 3.89 1.59 -3.66
C SER A 292 3.99 0.93 -5.03
N THR A 293 5.17 1.00 -5.65
CA THR A 293 5.48 0.34 -6.93
C THR A 293 5.56 -1.17 -6.75
N LEU A 294 6.19 -1.65 -5.66
CA LEU A 294 6.20 -3.08 -5.34
C LEU A 294 4.78 -3.63 -5.15
N GLN A 295 3.92 -2.91 -4.41
CA GLN A 295 2.52 -3.29 -4.19
C GLN A 295 1.71 -3.30 -5.50
N SER A 296 1.95 -2.31 -6.37
CA SER A 296 1.26 -2.21 -7.67
C SER A 296 1.66 -3.35 -8.61
N GLU A 297 2.95 -3.68 -8.68
CA GLU A 297 3.42 -4.77 -9.54
C GLU A 297 3.10 -6.15 -9.00
N ALA A 298 3.18 -6.36 -7.67
CA ALA A 298 2.72 -7.60 -7.05
C ALA A 298 1.21 -7.83 -7.24
N TYR A 299 0.40 -6.77 -7.23
CA TYR A 299 -1.01 -6.86 -7.58
C TYR A 299 -1.20 -7.21 -9.06
N ARG A 300 -0.47 -6.54 -9.97
CA ARG A 300 -0.53 -6.78 -11.43
C ARG A 300 -0.16 -8.22 -11.80
N HIS A 301 0.92 -8.76 -11.24
CA HIS A 301 1.46 -10.06 -11.65
C HIS A 301 0.90 -11.23 -10.85
N PHE A 302 0.50 -11.02 -9.59
CA PHE A 302 0.12 -12.11 -8.70
C PHE A 302 -1.24 -11.93 -8.02
N GLY A 303 -1.93 -10.80 -8.24
CA GLY A 303 -3.18 -10.47 -7.55
C GLY A 303 -3.01 -10.24 -6.05
N TYR A 304 -1.79 -10.00 -5.56
CA TYR A 304 -1.56 -9.76 -4.14
C TYR A 304 -2.04 -8.35 -3.75
N THR A 305 -2.99 -8.27 -2.82
CA THR A 305 -3.46 -6.98 -2.30
C THR A 305 -2.29 -6.23 -1.66
N PRO A 306 -2.33 -4.88 -1.59
CA PRO A 306 -1.25 -4.12 -0.96
C PRO A 306 -0.89 -4.57 0.46
N SER A 307 -1.89 -4.94 1.27
CA SER A 307 -1.68 -5.46 2.62
C SER A 307 -0.95 -6.81 2.60
N ARG A 308 -1.38 -7.72 1.73
CA ARG A 308 -0.71 -9.02 1.54
C ARG A 308 0.73 -8.84 1.08
N THR A 309 0.99 -7.95 0.12
CA THR A 309 2.34 -7.67 -0.37
C THR A 309 3.24 -7.12 0.73
N LEU A 310 2.76 -6.15 1.53
CA LEU A 310 3.53 -5.62 2.65
C LEU A 310 3.84 -6.71 3.69
N ALA A 311 2.86 -7.55 4.03
CA ALA A 311 3.07 -8.66 4.98
C ALA A 311 4.12 -9.68 4.48
N LEU A 312 4.13 -9.99 3.18
CA LEU A 312 5.14 -10.86 2.57
C LEU A 312 6.52 -10.20 2.56
N ALA A 313 6.60 -8.92 2.18
CA ALA A 313 7.85 -8.16 2.17
C ALA A 313 8.45 -8.05 3.59
N GLU A 314 7.62 -7.80 4.61
CA GLU A 314 8.06 -7.77 6.01
C GLU A 314 8.66 -9.11 6.44
N ARG A 315 8.10 -10.25 6.01
CA ARG A 315 8.70 -11.57 6.30
C ARG A 315 10.03 -11.75 5.60
N LEU A 316 10.14 -11.37 4.33
CA LEU A 316 11.41 -11.44 3.58
C LEU A 316 12.48 -10.54 4.22
N TYR A 317 12.11 -9.36 4.71
CA TYR A 317 12.99 -8.46 5.46
C TYR A 317 13.42 -9.06 6.79
N LEU A 318 12.48 -9.60 7.56
CA LEU A 318 12.77 -10.34 8.80
C LEU A 318 13.59 -11.60 8.52
N ASP A 319 13.59 -12.12 7.28
CA ASP A 319 14.48 -13.20 6.86
C ASP A 319 15.86 -12.72 6.38
N ALA A 320 16.10 -11.40 6.42
CA ALA A 320 17.26 -10.70 5.87
C ALA A 320 17.48 -10.94 4.37
N LEU A 321 16.41 -11.19 3.60
CA LEU A 321 16.48 -11.44 2.15
C LEU A 321 16.28 -10.16 1.34
N ILE A 322 15.61 -9.16 1.91
CA ILE A 322 15.42 -7.85 1.30
C ILE A 322 15.69 -6.74 2.32
N SER A 323 15.91 -5.53 1.82
CA SER A 323 15.93 -4.32 2.64
C SER A 323 14.54 -3.95 3.16
N TYR A 324 14.52 -3.01 4.11
CA TYR A 324 13.33 -2.58 4.82
C TYR A 324 12.26 -2.10 3.83
N PRO A 325 11.08 -2.73 3.80
CA PRO A 325 10.15 -2.55 2.70
C PRO A 325 9.32 -1.27 2.81
N ARG A 326 9.27 -0.62 3.98
CA ARG A 326 8.49 0.61 4.16
C ARG A 326 9.33 1.83 3.80
N THR A 327 9.62 1.99 2.52
CA THR A 327 10.41 3.10 1.96
C THR A 327 9.68 3.76 0.79
N SER A 328 9.82 5.08 0.66
CA SER A 328 9.42 5.86 -0.53
C SER A 328 10.58 6.14 -1.47
N SER A 329 11.78 5.64 -1.13
CA SER A 329 12.96 5.84 -1.95
C SER A 329 12.94 4.94 -3.17
N GLN A 330 13.29 5.54 -4.30
CA GLN A 330 13.60 4.84 -5.54
C GLN A 330 15.11 4.97 -5.84
N LYS A 331 15.91 5.20 -4.78
CA LYS A 331 17.35 5.39 -4.84
C LYS A 331 18.08 4.20 -4.22
N LEU A 332 19.06 3.67 -4.95
CA LEU A 332 20.06 2.73 -4.44
C LEU A 332 21.39 3.48 -4.27
N PRO A 333 21.81 3.84 -3.05
CA PRO A 333 23.08 4.52 -2.83
C PRO A 333 24.27 3.54 -2.96
N PRO A 334 25.48 3.99 -3.34
CA PRO A 334 26.62 3.11 -3.63
C PRO A 334 27.10 2.24 -2.46
N ASP A 335 26.88 2.68 -1.23
CA ASP A 335 27.18 1.98 0.02
C ASP A 335 26.40 0.67 0.21
N VAL A 336 25.31 0.47 -0.56
CA VAL A 336 24.56 -0.79 -0.62
C VAL A 336 25.42 -1.97 -1.11
N GLY A 337 26.51 -1.73 -1.85
CA GLY A 337 27.46 -2.78 -2.22
C GLY A 337 26.94 -3.75 -3.30
N TYR A 338 26.52 -3.21 -4.46
CA TYR A 338 25.84 -3.97 -5.53
C TYR A 338 26.56 -5.26 -5.96
N SER A 339 27.90 -5.22 -6.05
CA SER A 339 28.68 -6.39 -6.49
C SER A 339 28.62 -7.54 -5.49
N GLU A 340 28.53 -7.26 -4.18
CA GLU A 340 28.38 -8.28 -3.14
C GLU A 340 26.99 -8.93 -3.23
N ILE A 341 25.95 -8.11 -3.38
CA ILE A 341 24.57 -8.56 -3.57
C ILE A 341 24.44 -9.44 -4.82
N LEU A 342 24.96 -9.01 -5.97
CA LEU A 342 24.90 -9.77 -7.22
C LEU A 342 25.62 -11.11 -7.10
N ARG A 343 26.79 -11.16 -6.43
CA ARG A 343 27.47 -12.44 -6.15
C ARG A 343 26.62 -13.37 -5.29
N GLY A 344 25.95 -12.84 -4.26
CA GLY A 344 25.00 -13.60 -3.44
C GLY A 344 23.83 -14.15 -4.24
N ILE A 345 23.25 -13.32 -5.12
CA ILE A 345 22.17 -13.73 -6.04
C ILE A 345 22.63 -14.88 -6.97
N ALA A 346 23.86 -14.81 -7.50
CA ALA A 346 24.41 -15.82 -8.41
C ALA A 346 24.63 -17.21 -7.78
N ALA A 347 24.59 -17.31 -6.44
CA ALA A 347 24.58 -18.60 -5.75
C ALA A 347 23.34 -19.43 -6.14
N ARG A 348 22.22 -18.77 -6.46
CA ARG A 348 21.01 -19.42 -6.98
C ARG A 348 21.15 -19.67 -8.47
N ALA A 349 21.09 -20.95 -8.87
CA ALA A 349 21.35 -21.38 -10.24
C ALA A 349 20.48 -20.65 -11.28
N GLU A 350 19.22 -20.37 -10.94
CA GLU A 350 18.25 -19.66 -11.80
C GLU A 350 18.62 -18.22 -12.17
N TYR A 351 19.49 -17.55 -11.39
CA TYR A 351 19.91 -16.17 -11.69
C TYR A 351 21.36 -16.06 -12.17
N ARG A 352 22.13 -17.14 -12.12
CA ARG A 352 23.58 -17.13 -12.37
C ARG A 352 23.93 -16.59 -13.75
N SER A 353 23.18 -17.00 -14.78
CA SER A 353 23.37 -16.52 -16.15
C SER A 353 23.09 -15.02 -16.26
N LEU A 354 21.99 -14.53 -15.68
CA LEU A 354 21.66 -13.10 -15.67
C LEU A 354 22.73 -12.28 -14.95
N VAL A 355 23.16 -12.70 -13.76
CA VAL A 355 24.20 -11.99 -13.00
C VAL A 355 25.50 -11.89 -13.79
N SER A 356 25.94 -12.97 -14.45
CA SER A 356 27.18 -12.95 -15.25
C SER A 356 27.20 -11.87 -16.32
N LYS A 357 26.04 -11.56 -16.93
CA LYS A 357 25.89 -10.50 -17.92
C LYS A 357 26.05 -9.10 -17.34
N LEU A 358 25.71 -8.91 -16.06
CA LEU A 358 25.90 -7.64 -15.34
C LEU A 358 27.33 -7.49 -14.80
N THR A 359 27.92 -8.56 -14.28
CA THR A 359 29.28 -8.51 -13.69
C THR A 359 30.38 -8.31 -14.71
N ASN A 360 30.14 -8.62 -15.99
CA ASN A 360 31.08 -8.35 -17.08
C ASN A 360 31.12 -6.87 -17.52
N ARG A 361 30.31 -6.00 -16.92
CA ARG A 361 30.24 -4.57 -17.25
C ARG A 361 31.25 -3.76 -16.44
N THR A 362 31.76 -2.68 -17.05
CA THR A 362 32.76 -1.77 -16.46
C THR A 362 32.25 -0.98 -15.26
N SER A 363 30.95 -0.69 -15.17
CA SER A 363 30.37 -0.05 -13.99
C SER A 363 28.89 -0.39 -13.81
N LEU A 364 28.48 -0.63 -12.56
CA LEU A 364 27.10 -0.85 -12.17
C LEU A 364 26.46 0.47 -11.77
N ARG A 365 25.62 1.03 -12.64
CA ARG A 365 24.88 2.27 -12.40
C ARG A 365 23.38 1.98 -12.50
N PRO A 366 22.63 1.97 -11.38
CA PRO A 366 21.20 1.72 -11.43
C PRO A 366 20.48 2.96 -11.99
N ASN A 367 19.39 2.75 -12.72
CA ASN A 367 18.50 3.84 -13.11
C ASN A 367 17.72 4.35 -11.90
N GLN A 368 18.10 5.52 -11.37
CA GLN A 368 17.57 6.05 -10.11
C GLN A 368 16.24 6.79 -10.33
N GLY A 369 15.18 6.43 -9.61
CA GLY A 369 13.89 7.12 -9.68
C GLY A 369 13.85 8.45 -8.92
N PRO A 370 12.82 9.28 -9.09
CA PRO A 370 12.69 10.56 -8.40
C PRO A 370 12.37 10.43 -6.90
N GLY A 371 11.76 9.32 -6.46
CA GLY A 371 11.37 9.09 -5.06
C GLY A 371 12.58 9.05 -4.12
N GLN A 372 12.47 9.72 -2.96
CA GLN A 372 13.52 9.77 -1.94
C GLN A 372 12.96 9.46 -0.55
N ASP A 373 13.81 8.91 0.30
CA ASP A 373 13.55 8.72 1.73
C ASP A 373 14.88 8.97 2.46
N SER A 374 14.85 9.80 3.50
CA SER A 374 16.06 10.18 4.25
C SER A 374 16.59 9.07 5.14
N ALA A 375 15.75 8.08 5.49
CA ALA A 375 16.11 7.00 6.41
C ALA A 375 16.53 5.73 5.68
N HIS A 376 15.93 5.45 4.52
CA HIS A 376 16.06 4.17 3.85
C HIS A 376 16.33 4.31 2.35
N PRO A 377 17.19 3.45 1.79
CA PRO A 377 17.27 3.25 0.33
C PRO A 377 15.98 2.60 -0.20
N ALA A 378 15.94 2.36 -1.50
CA ALA A 378 14.90 1.57 -2.14
C ALA A 378 14.84 0.12 -1.62
N ILE A 379 13.80 -0.61 -2.01
CA ILE A 379 13.66 -2.04 -1.73
C ILE A 379 14.59 -2.81 -2.67
N TYR A 380 15.53 -3.58 -2.11
CA TYR A 380 16.50 -4.39 -2.86
C TYR A 380 16.77 -5.72 -2.16
N PRO A 381 17.23 -6.77 -2.88
CA PRO A 381 17.65 -8.02 -2.26
C PRO A 381 19.01 -7.88 -1.57
N THR A 382 19.19 -8.50 -0.42
CA THR A 382 20.47 -8.42 0.34
C THR A 382 21.59 -9.29 -0.25
N GLY A 383 21.25 -10.22 -1.16
CA GLY A 383 22.16 -11.25 -1.65
C GLY A 383 22.22 -12.50 -0.76
N GLU A 384 21.59 -12.47 0.41
CA GLU A 384 21.49 -13.63 1.30
C GLU A 384 20.63 -14.74 0.70
N SER A 385 20.99 -15.98 1.04
CA SER A 385 20.19 -17.16 0.66
C SER A 385 19.14 -17.49 1.73
N PRO A 386 17.92 -17.91 1.36
CA PRO A 386 16.90 -18.31 2.33
C PRO A 386 17.39 -19.45 3.23
N LYS A 387 17.45 -19.20 4.55
CA LYS A 387 17.79 -20.23 5.57
C LYS A 387 16.65 -21.21 5.83
N ARG A 388 15.45 -20.89 5.35
CA ARG A 388 14.25 -21.74 5.39
C ARG A 388 13.65 -21.83 4.00
N ARG A 389 12.83 -22.86 3.78
CA ARG A 389 12.00 -22.94 2.58
C ARG A 389 11.01 -21.78 2.57
N LEU A 390 11.00 -21.02 1.49
CA LEU A 390 10.02 -19.96 1.26
C LEU A 390 8.69 -20.56 0.79
N LEU A 391 7.59 -19.98 1.24
CA LEU A 391 6.28 -20.28 0.67
C LEU A 391 6.21 -19.71 -0.76
N HIS A 392 5.39 -20.30 -1.61
CA HIS A 392 5.29 -19.87 -3.02
C HIS A 392 5.03 -18.35 -3.17
N PRO A 393 4.14 -17.69 -2.39
CA PRO A 393 3.98 -16.24 -2.48
C PRO A 393 5.21 -15.43 -2.05
N GLU A 394 5.99 -15.91 -1.08
CA GLU A 394 7.23 -15.26 -0.64
C GLU A 394 8.31 -15.39 -1.72
N ALA A 395 8.43 -16.58 -2.33
CA ALA A 395 9.35 -16.83 -3.44
C ALA A 395 9.02 -15.95 -4.67
N ASN A 396 7.74 -15.83 -5.05
CA ASN A 396 7.32 -14.97 -6.17
C ASN A 396 7.66 -13.49 -5.91
N LEU A 397 7.44 -13.00 -4.68
CA LEU A 397 7.74 -11.61 -4.35
C LEU A 397 9.25 -11.35 -4.32
N LEU A 398 10.03 -12.31 -3.80
CA LEU A 398 11.49 -12.21 -3.82
C LEU A 398 12.04 -12.24 -5.25
N ASP A 399 11.51 -13.09 -6.13
CA ASP A 399 11.89 -13.12 -7.56
C ASP A 399 11.63 -11.78 -8.25
N LEU A 400 10.45 -11.20 -8.03
CA LEU A 400 10.09 -9.88 -8.55
C LEU A 400 11.09 -8.80 -8.09
N ILE A 401 11.46 -8.78 -6.81
CA ILE A 401 12.43 -7.83 -6.24
C ILE A 401 13.83 -8.04 -6.81
N ILE A 402 14.30 -9.29 -6.93
CA ILE A 402 15.62 -9.63 -7.47
C ILE A 402 15.72 -9.22 -8.93
N LYS A 403 14.73 -9.57 -9.74
CA LYS A 403 14.70 -9.22 -11.17
C LYS A 403 14.59 -7.72 -11.38
N ARG A 404 13.80 -7.01 -10.56
CA ARG A 404 13.73 -5.55 -10.61
C ARG A 404 15.10 -4.94 -10.35
N PHE A 405 15.76 -5.38 -9.28
CA PHE A 405 17.08 -4.91 -8.90
C PHE A 405 18.09 -5.10 -10.03
N MET A 406 18.19 -6.31 -10.61
CA MET A 406 19.07 -6.57 -11.76
C MET A 406 18.74 -5.70 -12.98
N ALA A 407 17.45 -5.58 -13.30
CA ALA A 407 16.99 -4.77 -14.43
C ALA A 407 17.40 -3.30 -14.29
N THR A 408 17.47 -2.74 -13.08
CA THR A 408 17.88 -1.33 -12.89
C THR A 408 19.27 -1.00 -13.42
N PHE A 409 20.19 -1.99 -13.48
CA PHE A 409 21.57 -1.82 -13.96
C PHE A 409 21.73 -2.15 -15.45
N ALA A 410 20.68 -2.64 -16.09
CA ALA A 410 20.71 -3.04 -17.48
C ALA A 410 20.68 -1.82 -18.42
N GLU A 411 20.87 -2.04 -19.70
CA GLU A 411 20.71 -0.98 -20.71
C GLU A 411 19.24 -0.81 -21.07
N SER A 412 18.88 0.35 -21.64
CA SER A 412 17.55 0.55 -22.20
C SER A 412 17.20 -0.52 -23.24
N SER A 413 15.93 -0.95 -23.24
CA SER A 413 15.39 -1.72 -24.36
C SER A 413 15.15 -0.77 -25.55
N LEU A 414 15.17 -1.32 -26.76
CA LEU A 414 14.84 -0.60 -27.98
C LEU A 414 13.63 -1.27 -28.63
N LEU A 415 12.51 -0.55 -28.64
CA LEU A 415 11.27 -0.98 -29.26
C LEU A 415 11.09 -0.20 -30.56
N GLU A 416 10.99 -0.89 -31.68
CA GLU A 416 10.55 -0.27 -32.93
C GLU A 416 9.03 -0.31 -32.95
N THR A 417 8.39 0.85 -33.06
CA THR A 417 6.96 0.94 -33.32
C THR A 417 6.75 1.48 -34.70
N THR A 418 5.98 0.74 -35.51
CA THR A 418 5.64 1.13 -36.87
C THR A 418 4.13 1.35 -36.96
N LYS A 419 3.74 2.48 -37.54
CA LYS A 419 2.36 2.82 -37.87
C LYS A 419 2.24 2.90 -39.39
N LEU A 420 1.54 1.94 -39.98
CA LEU A 420 1.18 1.96 -41.40
C LEU A 420 -0.11 2.74 -41.55
N ILE A 421 -0.13 3.76 -42.40
CA ILE A 421 -1.30 4.58 -42.70
C ILE A 421 -1.75 4.26 -44.12
N LEU A 422 -2.98 3.78 -44.25
CA LEU A 422 -3.61 3.48 -45.52
C LEU A 422 -4.73 4.47 -45.80
N ARG A 423 -4.87 4.92 -47.05
CA ARG A 423 -5.82 5.95 -47.44
C ARG A 423 -6.66 5.57 -48.64
N LYS A 424 -7.89 6.09 -48.63
CA LYS A 424 -8.76 6.22 -49.80
C LYS A 424 -9.38 7.61 -49.75
N ASP A 425 -9.03 8.46 -50.71
CA ASP A 425 -9.49 9.85 -50.78
C ASP A 425 -9.26 10.58 -49.43
N GLN A 426 -10.34 11.01 -48.76
CA GLN A 426 -10.31 11.66 -47.46
C GLN A 426 -10.22 10.69 -46.26
N HIS A 427 -10.47 9.39 -46.47
CA HIS A 427 -10.54 8.39 -45.41
C HIS A 427 -9.15 7.81 -45.13
N SER A 428 -8.76 7.81 -43.85
CA SER A 428 -7.47 7.28 -43.41
C SER A 428 -7.67 6.20 -42.35
N PHE A 429 -6.99 5.08 -42.55
CA PHE A 429 -6.90 3.96 -41.64
C PHE A 429 -5.45 3.76 -41.21
N PHE A 430 -5.24 3.09 -40.10
CA PHE A 430 -3.90 2.70 -39.69
C PHE A 430 -3.88 1.34 -39.00
N LEU A 431 -2.70 0.75 -38.97
CA LEU A 431 -2.37 -0.37 -38.10
C LEU A 431 -1.04 -0.08 -37.42
N LYS A 432 -0.90 -0.52 -36.17
CA LYS A 432 0.32 -0.38 -35.39
C LYS A 432 0.94 -1.74 -35.16
N GLY A 433 2.26 -1.77 -35.23
CA GLY A 433 3.04 -2.92 -34.82
C GLY A 433 4.21 -2.50 -33.98
N SER A 434 4.72 -3.47 -33.26
CA SER A 434 5.85 -3.33 -32.36
C SER A 434 6.78 -4.51 -32.57
N LYS A 435 8.08 -4.21 -32.55
CA LYS A 435 9.13 -5.22 -32.59
C LYS A 435 10.22 -4.84 -31.62
N LEU A 436 10.53 -5.75 -30.70
CA LEU A 436 11.67 -5.57 -29.81
C LEU A 436 12.98 -5.76 -30.61
N LEU A 437 13.71 -4.66 -30.81
CA LEU A 437 15.01 -4.68 -31.51
C LEU A 437 16.15 -5.09 -30.57
N LYS A 438 16.03 -4.71 -29.29
CA LYS A 438 17.00 -5.02 -28.24
C LYS A 438 16.28 -5.18 -26.91
N ASP A 439 16.46 -6.34 -26.28
CA ASP A 439 15.81 -6.66 -25.00
C ASP A 439 16.20 -5.71 -23.87
N GLY A 440 17.48 -5.33 -23.80
CA GLY A 440 17.98 -4.45 -22.74
C GLY A 440 17.62 -4.98 -21.35
N TRP A 441 16.92 -4.16 -20.56
CA TRP A 441 16.48 -4.52 -19.21
C TRP A 441 15.35 -5.55 -19.16
N ILE A 442 14.60 -5.76 -20.25
CA ILE A 442 13.48 -6.71 -20.31
C ILE A 442 13.97 -8.13 -20.08
N GLU A 443 15.16 -8.47 -20.56
CA GLU A 443 15.80 -9.77 -20.33
C GLU A 443 15.92 -10.09 -18.82
N PHE A 444 16.33 -9.10 -18.02
CA PHE A 444 16.51 -9.24 -16.58
C PHE A 444 15.20 -9.22 -15.81
N TYR A 445 14.13 -8.72 -16.43
CA TYR A 445 12.83 -8.53 -15.81
C TYR A 445 11.77 -9.54 -16.26
N HIS A 446 12.08 -10.45 -17.19
CA HIS A 446 11.14 -11.47 -17.63
C HIS A 446 10.66 -12.39 -16.48
N PRO A 447 9.35 -12.69 -16.35
CA PRO A 447 8.25 -12.38 -17.27
C PRO A 447 7.48 -11.08 -16.94
N TYR A 448 8.03 -10.21 -16.10
CA TYR A 448 7.32 -9.04 -15.56
C TYR A 448 7.39 -7.78 -16.44
N GLY A 449 8.24 -7.80 -17.47
CA GLY A 449 8.48 -6.67 -18.38
C GLY A 449 8.24 -6.92 -19.86
N SER A 450 7.66 -8.06 -20.25
CA SER A 450 7.44 -8.39 -21.66
C SER A 450 6.19 -7.72 -22.22
N GLU A 451 6.35 -7.05 -23.35
CA GLU A 451 5.26 -6.76 -24.30
C GLU A 451 5.38 -7.78 -25.44
N ASP A 452 4.25 -8.33 -25.90
CA ASP A 452 4.25 -9.24 -27.04
C ASP A 452 4.48 -8.46 -28.34
N ASP A 453 5.35 -8.97 -29.23
CA ASP A 453 5.56 -8.41 -30.56
C ASP A 453 4.25 -8.42 -31.36
N GLN A 454 3.83 -7.24 -31.83
CA GLN A 454 2.70 -7.12 -32.74
C GLN A 454 3.19 -7.01 -34.19
N LYS A 455 3.08 -8.10 -34.94
CA LYS A 455 3.54 -8.18 -36.34
C LYS A 455 2.63 -7.38 -37.28
N LEU A 456 3.25 -6.72 -38.26
CA LEU A 456 2.58 -6.03 -39.35
C LEU A 456 2.66 -6.82 -40.66
N PRO A 457 1.70 -6.63 -41.59
CA PRO A 457 1.83 -7.11 -42.95
C PRO A 457 3.01 -6.42 -43.65
N ASP A 458 3.69 -7.17 -44.52
CA ASP A 458 4.79 -6.68 -45.35
C ASP A 458 4.24 -5.84 -46.52
N LEU A 459 3.95 -4.57 -46.23
CA LEU A 459 3.42 -3.60 -47.18
C LEU A 459 4.40 -2.43 -47.37
N ARG A 460 4.52 -1.96 -48.61
CA ARG A 460 5.40 -0.85 -49.02
C ARG A 460 4.59 0.39 -49.36
N LEU A 461 5.24 1.56 -49.33
CA LEU A 461 4.63 2.81 -49.78
C LEU A 461 4.10 2.67 -51.22
N GLY A 462 2.86 3.10 -51.43
CA GLY A 462 2.16 2.99 -52.72
C GLY A 462 1.49 1.64 -52.97
N ASP A 463 1.71 0.61 -52.15
CA ASP A 463 1.00 -0.66 -52.28
C ASP A 463 -0.51 -0.44 -52.09
N LYS A 464 -1.30 -1.17 -52.88
CA LYS A 464 -2.76 -1.09 -52.84
C LYS A 464 -3.33 -2.42 -52.34
N VAL A 465 -4.12 -2.36 -51.27
CA VAL A 465 -4.68 -3.54 -50.63
C VAL A 465 -6.21 -3.41 -50.57
N PRO A 466 -6.96 -4.43 -51.00
CA PRO A 466 -8.41 -4.39 -50.90
C PRO A 466 -8.85 -4.49 -49.44
N ILE A 467 -9.80 -3.65 -49.06
CA ILE A 467 -10.53 -3.84 -47.81
C ILE A 467 -11.37 -5.11 -47.91
N LYS A 468 -11.29 -5.96 -46.89
CA LYS A 468 -12.03 -7.23 -46.86
C LYS A 468 -13.39 -7.08 -46.18
N LYS A 469 -13.41 -6.33 -45.09
CA LYS A 469 -14.60 -6.03 -44.29
C LYS A 469 -14.49 -4.62 -43.75
N ILE A 470 -15.59 -3.90 -43.73
CA ILE A 470 -15.73 -2.61 -43.07
C ILE A 470 -17.12 -2.52 -42.47
N ASP A 471 -17.19 -2.28 -41.17
CA ASP A 471 -18.44 -2.12 -40.44
C ASP A 471 -18.40 -0.86 -39.59
N ALA A 472 -19.47 -0.08 -39.62
CA ALA A 472 -19.73 0.94 -38.61
C ALA A 472 -20.36 0.27 -37.39
N LEU A 473 -19.59 0.15 -36.31
CA LEU A 473 -20.06 -0.43 -35.06
C LEU A 473 -20.51 0.67 -34.11
N GLU A 474 -21.76 0.59 -33.68
CA GLU A 474 -22.25 1.42 -32.59
C GLU A 474 -21.57 1.00 -31.28
N ARG A 475 -21.03 1.99 -30.58
CA ARG A 475 -20.38 1.87 -29.28
C ARG A 475 -20.98 2.92 -28.36
N PHE A 476 -20.80 2.71 -27.07
CA PHE A 476 -21.22 3.65 -26.04
C PHE A 476 -20.00 4.05 -25.22
N THR A 477 -19.95 5.32 -24.82
CA THR A 477 -18.96 5.74 -23.84
C THR A 477 -19.15 4.94 -22.55
N GLU A 478 -18.05 4.58 -21.89
CA GLU A 478 -18.10 3.82 -20.64
C GLU A 478 -17.85 4.73 -19.44
N PRO A 479 -18.48 4.47 -18.28
CA PRO A 479 -18.18 5.20 -17.06
C PRO A 479 -16.74 4.91 -16.60
N PRO A 480 -16.17 5.76 -15.72
CA PRO A 480 -14.85 5.49 -15.17
C PRO A 480 -14.82 4.14 -14.45
N SER A 481 -13.76 3.37 -14.66
CA SER A 481 -13.57 2.08 -13.98
C SER A 481 -13.56 2.25 -12.46
N ARG A 482 -14.20 1.31 -11.75
CA ARG A 482 -14.10 1.22 -10.29
C ARG A 482 -12.64 1.10 -9.84
N TYR A 483 -12.36 1.61 -8.65
CA TYR A 483 -11.08 1.35 -8.02
C TYR A 483 -10.92 -0.13 -7.70
N ASN A 484 -9.68 -0.59 -7.64
CA ASN A 484 -9.28 -1.85 -7.01
C ASN A 484 -8.32 -1.51 -5.86
N PRO A 485 -7.90 -2.46 -5.01
CA PRO A 485 -7.02 -2.16 -3.88
C PRO A 485 -5.72 -1.43 -4.26
N SER A 486 -5.11 -1.77 -5.41
CA SER A 486 -3.90 -1.11 -5.90
C SER A 486 -4.19 0.30 -6.42
N SER A 487 -5.23 0.49 -7.23
CA SER A 487 -5.55 1.81 -7.78
C SER A 487 -6.11 2.78 -6.74
N LEU A 488 -6.80 2.28 -5.71
CA LEU A 488 -7.19 3.09 -4.54
C LEU A 488 -5.98 3.52 -3.72
N LEU A 489 -5.01 2.61 -3.47
CA LEU A 489 -3.77 2.97 -2.77
C LEU A 489 -2.99 4.04 -3.54
N ARG A 490 -2.87 3.90 -4.87
CA ARG A 490 -2.24 4.92 -5.73
C ARG A 490 -2.97 6.25 -5.65
N LYS A 491 -4.31 6.25 -5.61
CA LYS A 491 -5.10 7.48 -5.41
C LYS A 491 -4.82 8.12 -4.05
N MET A 492 -4.70 7.33 -2.97
CA MET A 492 -4.32 7.82 -1.64
C MET A 492 -2.95 8.49 -1.65
N GLU A 493 -1.96 7.86 -2.31
CA GLU A 493 -0.60 8.40 -2.45
C GLU A 493 -0.56 9.70 -3.26
N GLN A 494 -1.25 9.75 -4.40
CA GLN A 494 -1.36 10.94 -5.24
C GLN A 494 -1.99 12.13 -4.51
N GLN A 495 -2.85 11.86 -3.53
CA GLN A 495 -3.49 12.89 -2.69
C GLN A 495 -2.75 13.11 -1.37
N ASN A 496 -1.59 12.47 -1.18
CA ASN A 496 -0.78 12.53 0.03
C ASN A 496 -1.57 12.23 1.32
N ILE A 497 -2.49 11.25 1.26
CA ILE A 497 -3.26 10.81 2.42
C ILE A 497 -2.74 9.46 2.95
N GLY A 498 -2.48 9.42 4.25
CA GLY A 498 -1.79 8.31 4.89
C GLY A 498 -0.33 8.15 4.41
N THR A 499 0.40 7.26 5.06
CA THR A 499 1.81 7.00 4.77
C THR A 499 1.98 5.65 4.07
N LYS A 500 3.17 5.41 3.52
CA LYS A 500 3.59 4.11 2.99
C LYS A 500 3.28 2.93 3.93
N ALA A 501 3.31 3.16 5.25
CA ALA A 501 3.00 2.13 6.25
C ALA A 501 1.50 1.93 6.52
N THR A 502 0.64 2.94 6.31
CA THR A 502 -0.75 2.91 6.80
C THR A 502 -1.81 2.72 5.72
N ARG A 503 -1.54 3.11 4.46
CA ARG A 503 -2.54 3.07 3.37
C ARG A 503 -3.17 1.70 3.17
N ALA A 504 -2.35 0.65 3.15
CA ALA A 504 -2.83 -0.72 2.98
C ALA A 504 -3.77 -1.18 4.10
N GLU A 505 -3.43 -0.92 5.37
CA GLU A 505 -4.29 -1.28 6.51
C GLU A 505 -5.58 -0.44 6.52
N ILE A 506 -5.55 0.81 6.10
CA ILE A 506 -6.76 1.65 6.01
C ILE A 506 -7.75 1.06 5.00
N ILE A 507 -7.29 0.61 3.84
CA ILE A 507 -8.15 -0.06 2.85
C ILE A 507 -8.76 -1.33 3.45
N GLU A 508 -7.96 -2.15 4.15
CA GLU A 508 -8.45 -3.36 4.84
C GLU A 508 -9.47 -3.04 5.94
N ILE A 509 -9.31 -1.94 6.67
CA ILE A 509 -10.28 -1.48 7.67
C ILE A 509 -11.61 -1.16 7.00
N LEU A 510 -11.61 -0.48 5.84
CA LEU A 510 -12.85 -0.17 5.12
C LEU A 510 -13.60 -1.44 4.69
N TYR A 511 -12.89 -2.47 4.21
CA TYR A 511 -13.48 -3.78 3.93
C TYR A 511 -14.03 -4.45 5.19
N ARG A 512 -13.23 -4.50 6.26
CA ARG A 512 -13.60 -5.15 7.54
C ARG A 512 -14.82 -4.50 8.19
N ARG A 513 -15.00 -3.19 8.00
CA ARG A 513 -16.17 -2.43 8.46
C ARG A 513 -17.39 -2.60 7.57
N GLY A 514 -17.26 -3.27 6.42
CA GLY A 514 -18.33 -3.44 5.46
C GLY A 514 -18.73 -2.12 4.78
N TYR A 515 -17.80 -1.16 4.70
CA TYR A 515 -18.03 0.10 3.97
C TYR A 515 -17.81 -0.06 2.48
N ILE A 516 -16.85 -0.91 2.13
CA ILE A 516 -16.55 -1.27 0.76
C ILE A 516 -16.56 -2.80 0.59
N LYS A 517 -16.80 -3.26 -0.63
CA LYS A 517 -16.84 -4.68 -1.00
C LYS A 517 -16.28 -4.91 -2.40
N ASP A 518 -16.05 -6.18 -2.73
CA ASP A 518 -15.60 -6.69 -4.04
C ASP A 518 -14.19 -6.23 -4.47
N ILE A 519 -13.61 -6.92 -5.45
CA ILE A 519 -12.27 -6.58 -5.99
C ILE A 519 -12.33 -5.26 -6.79
N ARG A 520 -13.37 -5.11 -7.61
CA ARG A 520 -13.77 -3.84 -8.21
C ARG A 520 -14.63 -3.12 -7.17
N ILE A 521 -13.95 -2.30 -6.37
CA ILE A 521 -14.45 -1.75 -5.11
C ILE A 521 -15.77 -1.01 -5.34
N GLN A 522 -16.79 -1.41 -4.59
CA GLN A 522 -18.08 -0.72 -4.51
C GLN A 522 -18.25 -0.12 -3.11
N ALA A 523 -18.77 1.11 -3.04
CA ALA A 523 -19.25 1.68 -1.79
C ALA A 523 -20.61 1.05 -1.41
N THR A 524 -20.80 0.80 -0.12
CA THR A 524 -22.08 0.33 0.42
C THR A 524 -23.05 1.49 0.71
N PRO A 525 -24.36 1.23 0.87
CA PRO A 525 -25.31 2.27 1.27
C PRO A 525 -24.95 2.97 2.58
N VAL A 526 -24.40 2.24 3.56
CA VAL A 526 -23.91 2.85 4.81
C VAL A 526 -22.73 3.78 4.54
N ALA A 527 -21.78 3.38 3.69
CA ALA A 527 -20.66 4.23 3.31
C ALA A 527 -21.12 5.54 2.66
N ALA A 528 -22.02 5.46 1.66
CA ALA A 528 -22.57 6.62 0.99
C ALA A 528 -23.28 7.55 2.00
N LYS A 529 -24.05 6.99 2.94
CA LYS A 529 -24.72 7.77 3.98
C LYS A 529 -23.75 8.44 4.95
N ILE A 530 -22.71 7.74 5.39
CA ILE A 530 -21.66 8.30 6.25
C ILE A 530 -20.98 9.49 5.54
N ILE A 531 -20.56 9.31 4.28
CA ILE A 531 -19.90 10.39 3.53
C ILE A 531 -20.84 11.57 3.31
N SER A 532 -22.10 11.33 2.94
CA SER A 532 -23.11 12.40 2.80
C SER A 532 -23.30 13.21 4.10
N ILE A 533 -23.35 12.54 5.25
CA ILE A 533 -23.44 13.20 6.57
C ILE A 533 -22.17 14.00 6.87
N LEU A 534 -21.00 13.38 6.69
CA LEU A 534 -19.73 14.04 7.01
C LEU A 534 -19.45 15.21 6.07
N ASP A 535 -19.73 15.10 4.78
CA ASP A 535 -19.59 16.23 3.84
C ASP A 535 -20.50 17.41 4.21
N ARG A 536 -21.70 17.15 4.72
CA ARG A 536 -22.65 18.20 5.09
C ARG A 536 -22.29 18.89 6.40
N TYR A 537 -21.89 18.14 7.42
CA TYR A 537 -21.74 18.66 8.79
C TYR A 537 -20.29 18.72 9.28
N CYS A 538 -19.36 18.08 8.56
CA CYS A 538 -17.96 17.91 8.94
C CYS A 538 -17.02 17.77 7.72
N PRO A 539 -17.11 18.66 6.71
CA PRO A 539 -16.42 18.48 5.42
C PRO A 539 -14.89 18.39 5.55
N MET A 540 -14.32 18.99 6.60
CA MET A 540 -12.88 18.91 6.90
C MET A 540 -12.38 17.47 7.05
N ILE A 541 -13.20 16.56 7.59
CA ILE A 541 -12.78 15.16 7.84
C ILE A 541 -12.76 14.32 6.58
N THR A 542 -13.62 14.65 5.62
CA THR A 542 -13.68 13.98 4.33
C THR A 542 -12.83 14.66 3.28
N ASP A 543 -12.27 15.84 3.60
CA ASP A 543 -11.32 16.55 2.75
C ASP A 543 -9.93 15.89 2.78
N SER A 544 -9.49 15.45 1.59
CA SER A 544 -8.14 14.95 1.39
C SER A 544 -7.08 16.04 1.54
N GLY A 545 -7.40 17.30 1.24
CA GLY A 545 -6.48 18.44 1.38
C GLY A 545 -6.09 18.67 2.84
N PHE A 546 -7.07 18.73 3.73
CA PHE A 546 -6.86 18.76 5.18
C PHE A 546 -6.00 17.59 5.67
N THR A 547 -6.30 16.37 5.22
CA THR A 547 -5.57 15.17 5.62
C THR A 547 -4.12 15.20 5.17
N SER A 548 -3.87 15.67 3.93
CA SER A 548 -2.54 15.88 3.38
C SER A 548 -1.76 16.93 4.17
N GLN A 549 -2.40 18.03 4.56
CA GLN A 549 -1.77 19.06 5.41
C GLN A 549 -1.28 18.47 6.73
N VAL A 550 -2.06 17.58 7.36
CA VAL A 550 -1.63 16.91 8.59
C VAL A 550 -0.41 16.02 8.34
N GLU A 551 -0.32 15.31 7.22
CA GLU A 551 0.90 14.52 6.90
C GLU A 551 2.11 15.43 6.67
N SER A 552 1.95 16.60 6.03
CA SER A 552 3.00 17.61 5.89
C SER A 552 3.46 18.14 7.25
N GLN A 553 2.53 18.40 8.17
CA GLN A 553 2.87 18.82 9.55
C GLN A 553 3.69 17.76 10.30
N MET A 554 3.50 16.47 10.01
CA MET A 554 4.35 15.44 10.61
C MET A 554 5.79 15.54 10.09
N GLU A 555 5.98 15.87 8.81
CA GLU A 555 7.30 16.13 8.24
C GLU A 555 7.93 17.41 8.81
N GLU A 556 7.13 18.46 9.01
CA GLU A 556 7.58 19.69 9.68
C GLU A 556 8.03 19.45 11.13
N ILE A 557 7.36 18.53 11.86
CA ILE A 557 7.83 18.12 13.19
C ILE A 557 9.15 17.35 13.09
N ARG A 558 9.32 16.51 12.05
CA ARG A 558 10.57 15.75 11.83
C ARG A 558 11.76 16.64 11.49
N SER A 559 11.53 17.69 10.69
CA SER A 559 12.55 18.68 10.31
C SER A 559 12.80 19.73 11.40
N GLY A 560 11.90 19.85 12.38
CA GLY A 560 11.98 20.82 13.47
C GLY A 560 11.35 22.18 13.15
N SER A 561 10.67 22.34 12.00
CA SER A 561 9.96 23.58 11.63
C SER A 561 8.60 23.72 12.31
N ALA A 562 8.04 22.65 12.89
CA ALA A 562 6.82 22.69 13.69
C ALA A 562 6.97 21.92 15.01
N THR A 563 6.06 22.17 15.96
CA THR A 563 6.02 21.46 17.24
C THR A 563 4.72 20.67 17.39
N ARG A 564 4.81 19.47 17.99
CA ARG A 564 3.64 18.64 18.33
C ARG A 564 2.57 19.43 19.08
N ARG A 565 2.96 20.24 20.07
CA ARG A 565 2.02 21.07 20.85
C ARG A 565 1.26 22.07 19.99
N GLY A 566 1.93 22.74 19.05
CA GLY A 566 1.29 23.69 18.14
C GLY A 566 0.30 23.03 17.19
N VAL A 567 0.69 21.88 16.62
CA VAL A 567 -0.18 21.11 15.72
C VAL A 567 -1.43 20.60 16.45
N LEU A 568 -1.28 20.05 17.65
CA LEU A 568 -2.41 19.60 18.47
C LEU A 568 -3.33 20.76 18.90
N GLY A 569 -2.74 21.90 19.29
CA GLY A 569 -3.51 23.09 19.67
C GLY A 569 -4.42 23.58 18.55
N SER A 570 -3.85 23.81 17.38
CA SER A 570 -4.62 24.24 16.19
C SER A 570 -5.67 23.21 15.74
N THR A 571 -5.37 21.91 15.90
CA THR A 571 -6.34 20.84 15.65
C THR A 571 -7.54 20.94 16.59
N LEU A 572 -7.30 21.11 17.89
CA LEU A 572 -8.37 21.18 18.89
C LEU A 572 -9.25 22.43 18.71
N GLU A 573 -8.66 23.56 18.36
CA GLU A 573 -9.39 24.80 18.03
C GLU A 573 -10.37 24.60 16.86
N ARG A 574 -9.99 23.80 15.87
CA ARG A 574 -10.83 23.48 14.71
C ARG A 574 -11.85 22.37 14.99
N LEU A 575 -11.44 21.30 15.66
CA LEU A 575 -12.27 20.10 15.84
C LEU A 575 -13.38 20.31 16.88
N ARG A 576 -13.14 21.07 17.95
CA ARG A 576 -14.15 21.34 19.00
C ARG A 576 -15.46 21.93 18.47
N PRO A 577 -15.47 23.07 17.74
CA PRO A 577 -16.72 23.65 17.25
C PRO A 577 -17.47 22.71 16.30
N ILE A 578 -16.74 21.98 15.44
CA ILE A 578 -17.31 20.99 14.53
C ILE A 578 -18.01 19.87 15.31
N MET A 579 -17.35 19.32 16.34
CA MET A 579 -17.96 18.27 17.17
C MET A 579 -19.21 18.77 17.89
N LEU A 580 -19.21 20.00 18.42
CA LEU A 580 -20.40 20.58 19.06
C LEU A 580 -21.56 20.76 18.08
N GLN A 581 -21.27 21.19 16.85
CA GLN A 581 -22.29 21.31 15.80
C GLN A 581 -22.88 19.95 15.44
N LEU A 582 -22.05 18.91 15.29
CA LEU A 582 -22.49 17.54 15.00
C LEU A 582 -23.38 16.97 16.12
N ILE A 583 -22.97 17.17 17.38
CA ILE A 583 -23.73 16.75 18.56
C ILE A 583 -25.09 17.44 18.61
N SER A 584 -25.19 18.71 18.22
CA SER A 584 -26.47 19.42 18.15
C SER A 584 -27.48 18.81 17.15
N LYS A 585 -27.00 17.95 16.23
CA LYS A 585 -27.81 17.27 15.20
C LYS A 585 -27.88 15.76 15.40
N GLU A 586 -27.46 15.25 16.54
CA GLU A 586 -27.25 13.83 16.79
C GLU A 586 -28.49 12.96 16.46
N GLU A 587 -29.69 13.39 16.84
CA GLU A 587 -30.92 12.64 16.59
C GLU A 587 -31.20 12.45 15.09
N ALA A 588 -31.09 13.53 14.31
CA ALA A 588 -31.30 13.50 12.86
C ALA A 588 -30.22 12.67 12.14
N LEU A 589 -28.98 12.71 12.62
CA LEU A 589 -27.89 11.87 12.12
C LEU A 589 -28.14 10.39 12.43
N GLY A 590 -28.50 10.10 13.68
CA GLY A 590 -28.78 8.76 14.17
C GLY A 590 -29.87 8.06 13.37
N SER A 591 -30.98 8.76 13.10
CA SER A 591 -32.08 8.23 12.29
C SER A 591 -31.63 7.82 10.89
N GLN A 592 -30.93 8.71 10.19
CA GLN A 592 -30.41 8.47 8.84
C GLN A 592 -29.40 7.31 8.79
N LEU A 593 -28.49 7.23 9.78
CA LEU A 593 -27.51 6.14 9.87
C LEU A 593 -28.18 4.81 10.19
N ALA A 594 -29.11 4.79 11.14
CA ALA A 594 -29.84 3.59 11.54
C ALA A 594 -30.67 3.01 10.39
N GLU A 595 -31.28 3.88 9.57
CA GLU A 595 -31.95 3.49 8.34
C GLU A 595 -30.99 2.86 7.33
N ALA A 596 -29.87 3.52 7.01
CA ALA A 596 -28.88 2.98 6.08
C ALA A 596 -28.32 1.62 6.53
N VAL A 597 -28.06 1.47 7.84
CA VAL A 597 -27.62 0.20 8.44
C VAL A 597 -28.70 -0.88 8.31
N ALA A 598 -29.96 -0.54 8.56
CA ALA A 598 -31.07 -1.49 8.42
C ALA A 598 -31.23 -1.94 6.96
N THR A 599 -31.14 -1.01 6.00
CA THR A 599 -31.20 -1.29 4.56
C THR A 599 -30.06 -2.21 4.13
N GLN A 600 -28.82 -1.92 4.54
CA GLN A 600 -27.68 -2.78 4.21
C GLN A 600 -27.78 -4.17 4.83
N ARG A 601 -28.29 -4.29 6.07
CA ARG A 601 -28.51 -5.60 6.68
C ARG A 601 -29.55 -6.41 5.91
N LYS A 602 -30.64 -5.79 5.49
CA LYS A 602 -31.66 -6.44 4.64
C LYS A 602 -31.03 -6.90 3.32
N SER A 603 -30.33 -6.01 2.60
CA SER A 603 -29.70 -6.37 1.33
C SER A 603 -28.68 -7.50 1.44
N ASN A 604 -27.99 -7.65 2.59
CA ASN A 604 -27.01 -8.71 2.78
C ASN A 604 -27.63 -10.11 3.00
N VAL A 605 -28.92 -10.16 3.34
CA VAL A 605 -29.65 -11.42 3.51
C VAL A 605 -30.66 -11.64 2.39
N THR A 606 -31.02 -10.61 1.63
CA THR A 606 -31.92 -10.73 0.49
C THR A 606 -31.17 -11.33 -0.72
N LEU A 607 -31.76 -12.33 -1.37
CA LEU A 607 -31.25 -12.86 -2.62
C LEU A 607 -31.63 -11.94 -3.79
N ASP A 608 -30.73 -11.84 -4.77
CA ASP A 608 -30.96 -11.03 -5.98
C ASP A 608 -32.09 -11.58 -6.86
N HIS A 609 -32.41 -12.87 -6.72
CA HIS A 609 -33.49 -13.52 -7.45
C HIS A 609 -34.75 -13.62 -6.58
N PRO A 610 -35.92 -13.20 -7.09
CA PRO A 610 -37.18 -13.38 -6.39
C PRO A 610 -37.55 -14.87 -6.30
N CYS A 611 -38.40 -15.20 -5.34
CA CYS A 611 -38.95 -16.53 -5.17
C CYS A 611 -39.60 -17.01 -6.48
N PRO A 612 -39.16 -18.14 -7.07
CA PRO A 612 -39.72 -18.63 -8.32
C PRO A 612 -41.19 -19.03 -8.20
N SER A 613 -41.71 -19.25 -6.98
CA SER A 613 -43.10 -19.63 -6.75
C SER A 613 -44.06 -18.44 -6.54
N CYS A 614 -43.60 -17.32 -5.99
CA CYS A 614 -44.49 -16.19 -5.62
C CYS A 614 -43.95 -14.80 -5.98
N GLY A 615 -42.77 -14.70 -6.61
CA GLY A 615 -42.17 -13.43 -7.02
C GLY A 615 -41.68 -12.53 -5.89
N SER A 616 -41.82 -12.94 -4.61
CA SER A 616 -41.38 -12.17 -3.45
C SER A 616 -39.87 -12.27 -3.23
N SER A 617 -39.25 -11.24 -2.67
CA SER A 617 -37.81 -11.28 -2.33
C SER A 617 -37.50 -12.34 -1.28
N LEU A 618 -36.58 -13.26 -1.59
CA LEU A 618 -36.13 -14.29 -0.66
C LEU A 618 -35.11 -13.71 0.33
N MET A 619 -35.11 -14.22 1.56
CA MET A 619 -34.17 -13.80 2.60
C MET A 619 -33.55 -15.00 3.30
N ILE A 620 -32.21 -15.03 3.36
CA ILE A 620 -31.45 -16.05 4.06
C ILE A 620 -31.63 -15.87 5.57
N ILE A 621 -32.31 -16.83 6.20
CA ILE A 621 -32.45 -16.91 7.66
C ILE A 621 -31.39 -17.87 8.18
N ARG A 622 -30.46 -17.36 9.00
CA ARG A 622 -29.44 -18.18 9.66
C ARG A 622 -29.92 -18.62 11.04
N SER A 623 -29.87 -19.92 11.30
CA SER A 623 -30.16 -20.47 12.63
C SER A 623 -29.15 -19.95 13.65
N ARG A 624 -29.65 -19.40 14.77
CA ARG A 624 -28.81 -18.92 15.88
C ARG A 624 -28.05 -20.04 16.59
N ALA A 625 -28.49 -21.29 16.47
CA ALA A 625 -27.90 -22.44 17.15
C ALA A 625 -26.83 -23.15 16.30
N SER A 626 -27.04 -23.28 14.99
CA SER A 626 -26.16 -24.07 14.11
C SER A 626 -25.39 -23.24 13.09
N GLY A 627 -25.71 -21.95 12.91
CA GLY A 627 -25.09 -21.08 11.91
C GLY A 627 -25.40 -21.43 10.45
N LYS A 628 -26.13 -22.52 10.19
CA LYS A 628 -26.60 -22.91 8.85
C LYS A 628 -27.71 -21.94 8.41
N GLY A 629 -27.64 -21.51 7.16
CA GLY A 629 -28.63 -20.62 6.54
C GLY A 629 -29.49 -21.39 5.55
N ASP A 630 -30.80 -21.23 5.69
CA ASP A 630 -31.80 -21.66 4.70
C ASP A 630 -32.37 -20.40 4.05
N ALA A 631 -32.66 -20.47 2.74
CA ALA A 631 -33.06 -19.33 1.90
C ALA A 631 -34.57 -19.25 1.67
#